data_AF-A0A533UNS8-F1
#
_entry.id   AF-A0A533UNS8-F1
#
_cell.length_a   1.000
_cell.length_b   1.000
_cell.length_c   1.000
_cell.angle_alpha   90.00
_cell.angle_beta   90.00
_cell.angle_gamma   90.00
#
_symmetry.space_group_name_H-M   'P 1'
#
loop_
_entity.id
_entity.type
_entity.pdbx_description
1 polymer ?
#
loop_
_entity_poly.entity_id
_entity_poly.type
_entity_poly.pdbx_seq_one_letter_code
_entity_poly.pdbx_strand_id
1 'polypeptide(L)' 'MGISKAEHQAEMKSFLHDSCVEMVNELQKNQVQIMEIYKVNPTYPADFYNLSLREFDSKILAIRELYKRITDEEL' A
#
# COMPACT_ATOMS: atom_id res chain seq x y z
N MET A 1 -30.37 2.24 -20.94
CA MET A 1 -29.76 3.32 -20.15
C MET A 1 -28.27 3.04 -20.14
N GLY A 2 -27.47 3.80 -20.89
CA GLY A 2 -26.03 3.65 -20.93
C GLY A 2 -25.40 4.59 -19.92
N ILE A 3 -24.49 4.08 -19.09
CA ILE A 3 -23.71 4.87 -18.15
C ILE A 3 -22.95 5.93 -18.95
N SER A 4 -22.99 7.19 -18.51
CA SER A 4 -22.29 8.26 -19.20
C SER A 4 -20.76 8.05 -19.07
N LYS A 5 -19.97 8.48 -20.05
CA LYS A 5 -18.50 8.37 -20.00
C LYS A 5 -17.90 8.98 -18.72
N ALA A 6 -18.52 10.02 -18.17
CA ALA A 6 -18.07 10.67 -16.95
C ALA A 6 -18.34 9.83 -15.70
N GLU A 7 -19.48 9.13 -15.64
CA GLU A 7 -19.82 8.24 -14.53
C GLU A 7 -18.88 7.03 -14.49
N HIS A 8 -18.59 6.45 -15.65
CA HIS A 8 -17.65 5.34 -15.76
C HIS A 8 -16.21 5.73 -15.37
N GLN A 9 -15.77 6.95 -15.71
CA GLN A 9 -14.46 7.46 -15.32
C GLN A 9 -14.37 7.70 -13.80
N ALA A 10 -15.44 8.19 -13.17
CA ALA A 10 -15.50 8.38 -11.72
C ALA A 10 -15.47 7.03 -10.97
N GLU A 11 -16.25 6.04 -11.43
CA GLU A 11 -16.24 4.69 -10.85
C GLU A 11 -14.86 4.03 -10.95
N MET A 12 -14.21 4.13 -12.11
CA MET A 12 -12.89 3.52 -12.32
C MET A 12 -11.81 4.19 -11.45
N LYS A 13 -11.92 5.50 -11.22
CA LYS A 13 -11.04 6.22 -10.32
C LYS A 13 -11.27 5.84 -8.85
N SER A 14 -12.53 5.72 -8.42
CA SER A 14 -12.86 5.24 -7.06
C SER A 14 -12.33 3.84 -6.82
N PHE A 15 -12.55 2.93 -7.78
CA PHE A 15 -12.05 1.56 -7.71
C PHE A 15 -10.52 1.50 -7.56
N LEU A 16 -9.80 2.30 -8.36
CA LEU A 16 -8.34 2.39 -8.27
C LEU A 16 -7.89 2.93 -6.90
N HIS A 17 -8.50 4.01 -6.43
CA HIS A 17 -8.21 4.59 -5.12
C HIS A 17 -8.39 3.56 -4.00
N ASP A 18 -9.56 2.91 -3.95
CA ASP A 18 -9.90 1.98 -2.87
C ASP A 18 -8.96 0.76 -2.88
N SER A 19 -8.60 0.26 -4.06
CA SER A 19 -7.62 -0.83 -4.21
C SER A 19 -6.24 -0.42 -3.71
N CYS A 20 -5.76 0.78 -4.07
CA CYS A 20 -4.46 1.28 -3.62
C CYS A 20 -4.43 1.50 -2.10
N VAL A 21 -5.52 2.03 -1.51
CA VAL A 21 -5.66 2.19 -0.06
C VAL A 21 -5.64 0.84 0.64
N GLU A 22 -6.37 -0.15 0.14
CA GLU A 22 -6.37 -1.51 0.69
C GLU A 22 -4.96 -2.12 0.69
N MET A 23 -4.25 -2.03 -0.44
CA MET A 23 -2.87 -2.54 -0.55
C MET A 23 -1.91 -1.86 0.45
N VAL A 24 -2.00 -0.53 0.62
CA VAL A 24 -1.18 0.19 1.59
C VAL A 24 -1.49 -0.26 3.02
N ASN A 25 -2.79 -0.41 3.36
CA ASN A 25 -3.21 -0.85 4.67
C ASN A 25 -2.73 -2.27 4.99
N GLU A 26 -2.75 -3.18 4.01
CA GLU A 26 -2.21 -4.53 4.16
C GLU A 26 -0.70 -4.53 4.44
N LEU A 27 0.06 -3.71 3.70
CA LEU A 27 1.51 -3.58 3.92
C LEU A 27 1.82 -3.00 5.30
N GLN A 28 1.08 -1.98 5.75
CA GLN A 28 1.24 -1.41 7.09
C GLN A 28 0.88 -2.41 8.18
N LYS A 29 -0.17 -3.22 7.99
CA LYS A 29 -0.53 -4.29 8.92
C LYS A 29 0.59 -5.33 9.03
N ASN A 30 1.19 -5.72 7.90
CA ASN A 30 2.32 -6.66 7.87
C ASN A 30 3.56 -6.06 8.54
N GLN A 31 3.82 -4.77 8.34
CA GLN A 31 4.89 -4.04 9.02
C GLN A 31 4.72 -4.10 10.55
N VAL A 32 3.52 -3.80 11.05
CA VAL A 32 3.20 -3.90 12.48
C VAL A 32 3.40 -5.33 13.00
N GLN A 33 2.97 -6.35 12.25
CA GLN A 33 3.17 -7.75 12.65
C GLN A 33 4.65 -8.12 12.79
N ILE A 34 5.51 -7.70 11.83
CA ILE A 34 6.95 -7.93 11.92
C ILE A 34 7.58 -7.20 13.10
N MET A 35 7.14 -5.98 13.40
CA MET A 35 7.57 -5.24 14.59
C MET A 35 7.22 -5.98 15.88
N GLU A 36 6.01 -6.53 16.00
CA GLU A 36 5.61 -7.32 17.16
C GLU A 36 6.42 -8.61 17.29
N ILE A 37 6.66 -9.33 16.18
CA ILE A 37 7.51 -10.54 16.18
C ILE A 37 8.92 -10.22 16.67
N TYR A 38 9.52 -9.14 16.18
CA TYR A 38 10.86 -8.72 16.57
C TYR A 38 10.95 -8.37 18.07
N LYS A 39 9.93 -7.68 18.61
CA LYS A 39 9.88 -7.33 20.04
C LYS A 39 9.88 -8.54 20.96
N VAL A 40 9.16 -9.60 20.58
CA VAL A 40 8.96 -10.78 21.45
C VAL A 40 9.98 -11.88 21.21
N ASN A 41 10.78 -11.79 20.14
CA ASN A 41 11.73 -12.83 19.75
C ASN A 41 13.19 -12.32 19.80
N PRO A 42 13.92 -12.60 20.90
CA PRO A 42 15.30 -12.11 21.09
C PRO A 42 16.33 -12.75 20.14
N THR A 43 15.97 -13.83 19.42
CA THR A 43 16.85 -14.47 18.43
C THR A 43 16.48 -14.12 16.99
N TYR A 44 15.48 -13.24 16.79
CA TYR A 44 15.08 -12.83 15.46
C TYR A 44 16.19 -12.03 14.77
N PRO A 45 16.58 -12.36 13.52
CA PRO A 45 17.68 -11.66 12.85
C PRO A 45 17.37 -10.18 12.60
N ALA A 46 18.17 -9.29 13.17
CA ALA A 46 18.02 -7.84 13.02
C ALA A 46 18.14 -7.39 11.55
N ASP A 47 19.01 -8.04 10.77
CA ASP A 47 19.16 -7.73 9.33
C ASP A 47 17.88 -8.05 8.55
N PHE A 48 17.25 -9.19 8.84
CA PHE A 48 15.97 -9.57 8.21
C PHE A 48 14.88 -8.57 8.59
N TYR A 49 14.76 -8.23 9.87
CA TYR A 49 13.81 -7.22 10.35
C TYR A 49 13.98 -5.89 9.60
N ASN A 50 15.20 -5.36 9.55
CA ASN A 50 15.50 -4.09 8.88
C ASN A 50 15.21 -4.14 7.38
N LEU A 51 15.55 -5.25 6.72
CA LEU A 51 15.25 -5.45 5.30
C LEU A 51 13.74 -5.47 5.04
N SER A 52 12.98 -6.21 5.86
CA SER A 52 11.52 -6.27 5.73
C SER A 52 10.86 -4.90 5.90
N LEU A 53 11.30 -4.10 6.89
CA LEU A 53 10.78 -2.74 7.08
C LEU A 53 11.01 -1.86 5.85
N ARG A 54 12.24 -1.86 5.32
CA ARG A 54 12.59 -1.09 4.10
C ARG A 54 11.80 -1.56 2.89
N GLU A 55 11.56 -2.86 2.78
CA GLU A 55 10.77 -3.43 1.69
C GLU A 55 9.31 -2.97 1.76
N PHE A 56 8.69 -2.94 2.94
CA PHE A 56 7.35 -2.39 3.10
C PHE A 56 7.29 -0.91 2.74
N ASP A 57 8.21 -0.09 3.25
CA ASP A 57 8.26 1.33 2.94
C ASP A 57 8.42 1.58 1.43
N SER A 58 9.29 0.80 0.77
CA SER A 58 9.51 0.90 -0.68
C SER A 58 8.27 0.52 -1.48
N LYS A 59 7.54 -0.53 -1.07
CA LYS A 59 6.30 -0.94 -1.73
C LYS A 59 5.18 0.07 -1.54
N ILE A 60 5.03 0.63 -0.34
CA ILE A 60 4.03 1.68 -0.06
C ILE A 60 4.31 2.92 -0.92
N LEU A 61 5.58 3.34 -1.01
CA LEU A 61 5.98 4.46 -1.85
C LEU A 61 5.67 4.18 -3.33
N ALA A 62 6.00 2.99 -3.83
CA ALA A 62 5.72 2.62 -5.21
C ALA A 62 4.21 2.62 -5.54
N ILE A 63 3.35 2.18 -4.62
CA ILE A 63 1.88 2.24 -4.78
C ILE A 63 1.41 3.69 -4.88
N ARG A 64 1.88 4.56 -3.99
CA ARG A 64 1.54 6.00 -4.00
C ARG A 64 2.00 6.69 -5.28
N GLU A 65 3.23 6.44 -5.70
CA GLU A 65 3.79 7.00 -6.94
C GLU A 65 3.04 6.52 -8.18
N LEU A 66 2.65 5.24 -8.22
CA LEU A 66 1.85 4.69 -9.30
C LEU A 66 0.47 5.33 -9.35
N TYR A 67 -0.21 5.45 -8.20
CA TYR A 67 -1.51 6.12 -8.12
C TYR A 67 -1.41 7.54 -8.66
N LYS A 68 -0.46 8.33 -8.14
CA LYS A 68 -0.20 9.70 -8.59
C LYS A 68 0.08 9.80 -10.08
N ARG A 69 0.85 8.87 -10.65
CA ARG A 69 1.13 8.87 -12.10
C ARG A 69 -0.12 8.60 -12.93
N ILE A 70 -1.07 7.81 -12.43
CA ILE A 70 -2.30 7.44 -13.16
C ILE A 70 -3.38 8.52 -13.00
N THR A 71 -3.49 9.12 -11.81
CA THR A 71 -4.61 10.02 -11.44
C THR A 71 -4.24 11.48 -11.36
N ASP A 72 -2.94 11.81 -11.31
CA ASP A 72 -2.37 13.12 -10.98
C ASP A 72 -2.76 13.63 -9.57
N GLU A 73 -3.14 12.71 -8.68
CA GLU A 73 -3.54 12.98 -7.29
C GLU A 73 -2.67 12.25 -6.28
N GLU A 74 -2.53 12.81 -5.08
CA GLU A 74 -1.94 12.07 -3.96
C GLU A 74 -2.93 11.01 -3.45
N LEU A 75 -2.40 9.85 -3.06
CA LEU A 75 -3.15 8.76 -2.43
C LEU A 75 -3.27 8.98 -0.92
#